data_AF-A0A2J5P504-F1
#
_entry.id   AF-A0A2J5P504-F1
#
_cell.length_a   1.000
_cell.length_b   1.000
_cell.length_c   1.000
_cell.angle_alpha   90.00
_cell.angle_beta   90.00
_cell.angle_gamma   90.00
#
_symmetry.space_group_name_H-M   'P 1'
#
loop_
_entity.id
_entity.type
_entity.pdbx_description
1 polymer ?
#
loop_
_entity_poly.entity_id
_entity_poly.type
_entity_poly.pdbx_seq_one_letter_code
_entity_poly.pdbx_strand_id
1 'polypeptide(L)'
;MFDKNLTACVLKSFIKTRFFMIKIDELKEAVSTFDDVSDLNVSNKGVNFKYQGVQTIINTCESDKISANKIIVMNSFKSPESIDSKIMGEKIAEIVNMTSLSPAKTTYVHFPDDGGAFFFRNIFSDKLNALEYNDDVSRRLFLSNLKVVLLGMMLENYNCFYDVKEEASKLCEALNDESK
;
A
#
# COMPACT_ATOMS: atom_id res chain seq x y z
N MET A 1 -6.70 -52.42 -4.51
CA MET A 1 -8.07 -51.84 -4.47
C MET A 1 -7.96 -50.55 -3.67
N PHE A 2 -7.74 -49.41 -4.34
CA PHE A 2 -7.50 -48.12 -3.66
C PHE A 2 -8.84 -47.55 -3.19
N ASP A 3 -8.90 -47.23 -1.90
CA ASP A 3 -10.11 -46.80 -1.20
C ASP A 3 -10.56 -45.42 -1.71
N LYS A 4 -11.62 -45.42 -2.54
CA LYS A 4 -12.21 -44.20 -3.13
C LYS A 4 -12.74 -43.22 -2.08
N ASN A 5 -12.96 -43.67 -0.84
CA ASN A 5 -13.47 -42.80 0.23
C ASN A 5 -12.38 -41.93 0.86
N LEU A 6 -11.12 -42.40 0.90
CA LEU A 6 -10.00 -41.62 1.45
C LEU A 6 -9.64 -40.44 0.53
N THR A 7 -9.64 -40.66 -0.78
CA THR A 7 -9.36 -39.62 -1.78
C THR A 7 -10.44 -38.52 -1.80
N ALA A 8 -11.70 -38.90 -1.59
CA ALA A 8 -12.81 -37.94 -1.51
C ALA A 8 -12.78 -37.09 -0.21
N CYS A 9 -12.27 -37.65 0.90
CA CYS A 9 -12.15 -36.94 2.17
C CYS A 9 -11.01 -35.91 2.13
N VAL A 10 -9.88 -36.24 1.49
CA VAL A 10 -8.76 -35.31 1.29
C VAL A 10 -9.13 -34.20 0.29
N LEU A 11 -9.83 -34.52 -0.81
CA LEU A 11 -10.30 -33.48 -1.76
C LEU A 11 -11.34 -32.53 -1.13
N LYS A 12 -12.27 -33.03 -0.32
CA LYS A 12 -13.26 -32.16 0.37
C LYS A 12 -12.62 -31.26 1.43
N SER A 13 -11.53 -31.70 2.06
CA SER A 13 -10.72 -30.87 2.96
C SER A 13 -10.00 -29.74 2.21
N PHE A 14 -9.47 -30.01 1.01
CA PHE A 14 -8.80 -29.00 0.18
C PHE A 14 -9.76 -27.97 -0.47
N ILE A 15 -11.01 -28.36 -0.75
CA ILE A 15 -11.99 -27.51 -1.46
C ILE A 15 -12.69 -26.49 -0.54
N LYS A 16 -12.56 -26.61 0.79
CA LYS A 16 -13.14 -25.65 1.74
C LYS A 16 -12.13 -24.65 2.30
N THR A 17 -11.14 -24.28 1.49
CA THR A 17 -10.38 -23.06 1.77
C THR A 17 -11.31 -21.89 1.40
N ARG A 18 -12.08 -21.37 2.37
CA ARG A 18 -12.74 -20.08 2.17
C ARG A 18 -11.62 -19.08 1.91
N PHE A 19 -11.65 -18.47 0.73
CA PHE A 19 -10.82 -17.30 0.47
C PHE A 19 -11.37 -16.19 1.37
N PHE A 20 -10.64 -15.88 2.43
CA PHE A 20 -10.93 -14.71 3.24
C PHE A 20 -10.71 -13.47 2.37
N MET A 21 -11.71 -12.61 2.34
CA MET A 21 -11.81 -11.46 1.45
C MET A 21 -12.04 -10.22 2.32
N ILE A 22 -11.15 -9.24 2.19
CA ILE A 22 -11.22 -8.00 2.97
C ILE A 22 -12.25 -7.08 2.33
N LYS A 23 -13.28 -6.71 3.10
CA LYS A 23 -14.37 -5.86 2.62
C LYS A 23 -14.00 -4.39 2.73
N ILE A 24 -14.57 -3.59 1.84
CA ILE A 24 -14.40 -2.12 1.87
C ILE A 24 -14.89 -1.52 3.19
N ASP A 25 -15.97 -2.03 3.77
CA ASP A 25 -16.49 -1.57 5.07
C ASP A 25 -15.49 -1.82 6.21
N GLU A 26 -14.73 -2.92 6.16
CA GLU A 26 -13.70 -3.23 7.15
C GLU A 26 -12.50 -2.29 7.02
N LEU A 27 -12.12 -1.94 5.78
CA LEU A 27 -11.10 -0.91 5.54
C LEU A 27 -11.55 0.44 6.09
N LYS A 28 -12.80 0.84 5.82
CA LYS A 28 -13.37 2.08 6.32
C LYS A 28 -13.37 2.12 7.84
N GLU A 29 -13.80 1.05 8.49
CA GLU A 29 -13.82 0.95 9.95
C GLU A 29 -12.40 1.04 10.51
N ALA A 30 -11.44 0.29 9.97
CA ALA A 30 -10.05 0.35 10.42
C ALA A 30 -9.45 1.77 10.28
N VAL A 31 -9.63 2.41 9.12
CA VAL A 31 -9.12 3.78 8.87
C VAL A 31 -9.80 4.81 9.76
N SER A 32 -11.08 4.65 10.07
CA SER A 32 -11.81 5.57 10.97
C SER A 32 -11.30 5.54 12.42
N THR A 33 -10.44 4.59 12.78
CA THR A 33 -9.79 4.51 14.09
C THR A 33 -8.38 5.14 14.13
N PHE A 34 -7.89 5.66 13.02
CA PHE A 34 -6.67 6.44 12.99
C PHE A 34 -6.94 7.86 13.51
N ASP A 35 -6.00 8.38 14.29
CA ASP A 35 -5.98 9.79 14.63
C ASP A 35 -5.59 10.60 13.37
N ASP A 36 -6.01 11.86 13.28
CA ASP A 36 -5.65 12.80 12.20
C ASP A 36 -6.03 12.37 10.77
N VAL A 37 -7.14 11.64 10.63
CA VAL A 37 -7.78 11.38 9.33
C VAL A 37 -8.72 12.52 8.96
N SER A 38 -8.58 13.05 7.74
CA SER A 38 -9.51 14.00 7.15
C SER A 38 -9.92 13.58 5.73
N ASP A 39 -10.96 14.21 5.20
CA ASP A 39 -11.44 14.00 3.82
C ASP A 39 -11.70 12.53 3.45
N LEU A 40 -12.15 11.70 4.41
CA LEU A 40 -12.43 10.29 4.19
C LEU A 40 -13.58 10.10 3.20
N ASN A 41 -13.27 9.45 2.07
CA ASN A 41 -14.19 9.09 1.02
C ASN A 41 -14.09 7.59 0.69
N VAL A 42 -15.23 6.98 0.38
CA VAL A 42 -15.32 5.55 0.06
C VAL A 42 -15.63 5.39 -1.42
N SER A 43 -14.89 4.51 -2.10
CA SER A 43 -15.09 4.15 -3.49
C SER A 43 -15.47 2.68 -3.63
N ASN A 44 -15.77 2.23 -4.85
CA ASN A 44 -16.00 0.81 -5.15
C ASN A 44 -14.74 -0.06 -5.09
N LYS A 45 -13.55 0.52 -4.86
CA LYS A 45 -12.28 -0.20 -4.77
C LYS A 45 -11.66 -0.15 -3.37
N GLY A 46 -12.15 0.72 -2.48
CA GLY A 46 -11.55 0.97 -1.18
C GLY A 46 -11.78 2.40 -0.68
N VAL A 47 -10.86 2.90 0.13
CA VAL A 47 -10.98 4.19 0.83
C VAL A 47 -9.89 5.17 0.42
N ASN A 48 -10.26 6.44 0.33
CA ASN A 48 -9.38 7.57 0.06
C ASN A 48 -9.51 8.54 1.24
N PHE A 49 -8.40 9.05 1.75
CA PHE A 49 -8.38 10.01 2.85
C PHE A 49 -7.07 10.78 2.88
N LYS A 50 -6.99 11.81 3.73
CA LYS A 50 -5.71 12.41 4.12
C LYS A 50 -5.36 11.94 5.53
N TYR A 51 -4.10 11.54 5.71
CA TYR A 51 -3.52 11.21 7.00
C TYR A 51 -2.38 12.16 7.27
N GLN A 52 -2.49 12.96 8.34
CA GLN A 52 -1.51 14.02 8.64
C GLN A 52 -1.26 14.94 7.42
N GLY A 53 -2.31 15.25 6.66
CA GLY A 53 -2.25 16.06 5.45
C GLY A 53 -1.77 15.33 4.18
N VAL A 54 -1.26 14.10 4.28
CA VAL A 54 -0.79 13.31 3.14
C VAL A 54 -1.93 12.53 2.52
N GLN A 55 -2.13 12.72 1.22
CA GLN A 55 -3.12 12.01 0.44
C GLN A 55 -2.81 10.51 0.39
N THR A 56 -3.77 9.71 0.85
CA THR A 56 -3.65 8.26 1.04
C THR A 56 -4.82 7.54 0.37
N ILE A 57 -4.54 6.43 -0.31
CA ILE A 57 -5.54 5.57 -0.94
C ILE A 57 -5.27 4.14 -0.51
N ILE A 58 -6.28 3.45 -0.02
CA ILE A 58 -6.22 2.04 0.36
C ILE A 58 -7.25 1.29 -0.46
N ASN A 59 -6.80 0.38 -1.31
CA ASN A 59 -7.66 -0.45 -2.14
C ASN A 59 -7.62 -1.92 -1.68
N THR A 60 -8.77 -2.57 -1.79
CA THR A 60 -8.93 -4.02 -1.74
C THR A 60 -9.28 -4.54 -3.13
N CYS A 61 -9.03 -5.81 -3.38
CA CYS A 61 -9.41 -6.49 -4.62
C CYS A 61 -10.61 -7.43 -4.38
N GLU A 62 -11.64 -6.94 -3.69
CA GLU A 62 -12.82 -7.71 -3.29
C GLU A 62 -13.45 -8.52 -4.46
N SER A 63 -13.46 -7.96 -5.67
CA SER A 63 -14.07 -8.63 -6.84
C SER A 63 -13.19 -9.70 -7.51
N ASP A 64 -11.93 -9.86 -7.13
CA ASP A 64 -10.98 -10.79 -7.78
C ASP A 64 -10.60 -11.94 -6.85
N LYS A 65 -11.07 -13.16 -7.17
CA LYS A 65 -10.81 -14.37 -6.38
C LYS A 65 -9.33 -14.68 -6.18
N ILE A 66 -8.44 -14.24 -7.09
CA ILE A 66 -7.01 -14.51 -7.01
C ILE A 66 -6.31 -13.49 -6.10
N SER A 67 -6.83 -12.28 -6.02
CA SER A 67 -6.22 -11.17 -5.27
C SER A 67 -7.07 -10.63 -4.13
N ALA A 68 -8.18 -11.29 -3.78
CA ALA A 68 -9.13 -10.88 -2.74
C ALA A 68 -8.53 -10.66 -1.35
N ASN A 69 -7.35 -11.23 -1.07
CA ASN A 69 -6.61 -11.06 0.17
C ASN A 69 -5.55 -9.94 0.10
N LYS A 70 -5.42 -9.27 -1.05
CA LYS A 70 -4.42 -8.21 -1.23
C LYS A 70 -4.96 -6.87 -0.78
N ILE A 71 -4.10 -6.13 -0.11
CA ILE A 71 -4.31 -4.73 0.20
C ILE A 71 -3.26 -3.92 -0.55
N ILE A 72 -3.69 -2.81 -1.13
CA ILE A 72 -2.80 -1.86 -1.78
C ILE A 72 -2.91 -0.55 -1.02
N VAL A 73 -1.81 -0.09 -0.43
CA VAL A 73 -1.72 1.22 0.21
C VAL A 73 -0.86 2.13 -0.66
N MET A 74 -1.41 3.30 -1.00
CA MET A 74 -0.73 4.30 -1.79
C MET A 74 -0.69 5.63 -1.04
N ASN A 75 0.47 6.26 -1.02
CA ASN A 75 0.65 7.63 -0.52
C ASN A 75 1.23 8.49 -1.64
N SER A 76 0.80 9.75 -1.73
CA SER A 76 1.37 10.72 -2.67
C SER A 76 1.97 11.89 -1.91
N PHE A 77 3.22 12.22 -2.25
CA PHE A 77 3.96 13.31 -1.66
C PHE A 77 4.37 14.28 -2.76
N LYS A 78 4.25 15.57 -2.49
CA LYS A 78 4.86 16.59 -3.35
C LYS A 78 6.38 16.35 -3.41
N SER A 79 6.98 16.61 -4.56
CA SER A 79 8.43 16.54 -4.72
C SER A 79 9.13 17.38 -3.64
N PRO A 80 10.15 16.84 -2.95
CA PRO A 80 10.86 17.58 -1.90
C PRO A 80 11.70 18.72 -2.48
N GLU A 81 12.12 18.61 -3.74
CA GLU A 81 12.88 19.61 -4.49
C GLU A 81 12.13 20.00 -5.78
N SER A 82 12.43 21.17 -6.35
CA SER A 82 11.92 21.54 -7.67
C SER A 82 12.62 20.70 -8.74
N ILE A 83 11.89 19.76 -9.32
CA ILE A 83 12.40 18.89 -10.38
C ILE A 83 11.69 19.29 -11.68
N ASP A 84 12.38 20.12 -12.46
CA ASP A 84 11.84 20.74 -13.69
C ASP A 84 11.84 19.76 -14.89
N SER A 85 12.30 18.52 -14.68
CA SER A 85 12.41 17.50 -15.72
C SER A 85 11.74 16.20 -15.30
N LYS A 86 10.81 15.72 -16.15
CA LYS A 86 10.19 14.40 -16.02
C LYS A 86 11.25 13.29 -15.89
N ILE A 87 12.26 13.31 -16.74
CA ILE A 87 13.31 12.28 -16.81
C ILE A 87 14.10 12.24 -15.50
N MET A 88 14.38 13.39 -14.91
CA MET A 88 15.15 13.47 -13.66
C MET A 88 14.37 12.87 -12.49
N GLY A 89 13.08 13.20 -12.35
CA GLY A 89 12.25 12.61 -11.29
C GLY A 89 12.02 11.11 -11.50
N GLU A 90 11.88 10.64 -12.74
CA GLU A 90 11.80 9.20 -13.06
C GLU A 90 13.09 8.46 -12.69
N LYS A 91 14.27 9.05 -12.92
CA LYS A 91 15.56 8.47 -12.50
C LYS A 91 15.69 8.37 -10.99
N ILE A 92 15.26 9.38 -10.23
CA ILE A 92 15.24 9.31 -8.76
C ILE A 92 14.34 8.17 -8.30
N ALA A 93 13.13 8.08 -8.85
CA ALA A 93 12.22 6.98 -8.53
C ALA A 93 12.84 5.61 -8.89
N GLU A 94 13.56 5.49 -10.01
CA GLU A 94 14.25 4.26 -10.41
C GLU A 94 15.36 3.88 -9.42
N ILE A 95 16.23 4.82 -9.05
CA ILE A 95 17.31 4.60 -8.08
C ILE A 95 16.72 4.11 -6.76
N VAL A 96 15.75 4.84 -6.20
CA VAL A 96 15.11 4.47 -4.93
C VAL A 96 14.47 3.08 -5.02
N ASN A 97 13.83 2.74 -6.15
CA ASN A 97 13.28 1.40 -6.34
C ASN A 97 14.33 0.28 -6.40
N MET A 98 15.58 0.60 -6.74
CA MET A 98 16.69 -0.36 -6.77
C MET A 98 17.44 -0.45 -5.44
N THR A 99 17.48 0.63 -4.67
CA THR A 99 18.29 0.75 -3.45
C THR A 99 17.50 0.64 -2.15
N SER A 100 16.22 1.01 -2.15
CA SER A 100 15.39 0.98 -0.95
C SER A 100 15.16 -0.45 -0.47
N LEU A 101 15.19 -0.62 0.85
CA LEU A 101 14.81 -1.87 1.52
C LEU A 101 13.29 -1.99 1.71
N SER A 102 12.55 -0.90 1.44
CA SER A 102 11.09 -0.90 1.51
C SER A 102 10.48 -1.73 0.38
N PRO A 103 9.41 -2.51 0.62
CA PRO A 103 8.68 -3.18 -0.44
C PRO A 103 7.84 -2.22 -1.31
N ALA A 104 7.82 -0.93 -0.97
CA ALA A 104 7.09 0.09 -1.71
C ALA A 104 7.71 0.35 -3.09
N LYS A 105 6.85 0.45 -4.11
CA LYS A 105 7.23 0.89 -5.44
C LYS A 105 6.96 2.38 -5.59
N THR A 106 7.99 3.13 -5.99
CA THR A 106 7.96 4.57 -6.21
C THR A 106 7.76 4.89 -7.69
N THR A 107 6.89 5.84 -7.99
CA THR A 107 6.71 6.42 -9.33
C THR A 107 6.65 7.94 -9.25
N TYR A 108 7.23 8.61 -10.25
CA TYR A 108 7.18 10.07 -10.35
C TYR A 108 6.14 10.52 -11.37
N VAL A 109 5.42 11.59 -11.05
CA VAL A 109 4.53 12.29 -11.98
C VAL A 109 4.96 13.75 -12.03
N HIS A 110 5.27 14.21 -13.23
CA HIS A 110 5.62 15.60 -13.50
C HIS A 110 4.37 16.43 -13.81
N PHE A 111 4.26 17.59 -13.17
CA PHE A 111 3.25 18.61 -13.41
C PHE A 111 3.95 19.86 -13.93
N PRO A 112 3.77 20.24 -15.21
CA PRO A 112 4.53 21.33 -15.83
C PRO A 112 4.53 22.64 -15.04
N ASP A 113 3.42 22.95 -14.36
CA ASP A 113 3.22 24.22 -13.67
C ASP A 113 3.46 24.15 -12.15
N ASP A 114 3.47 22.94 -11.56
CA ASP A 114 3.49 22.71 -10.10
C ASP A 114 4.70 21.86 -9.63
N GLY A 115 5.61 21.55 -10.55
CA GLY A 115 6.79 20.70 -10.32
C GLY A 115 6.47 19.21 -10.50
N GLY A 116 6.43 18.45 -9.41
CA GLY A 116 6.16 17.01 -9.48
C GLY A 116 5.73 16.40 -8.17
N ALA A 117 5.25 15.15 -8.22
CA ALA A 117 4.92 14.36 -7.05
C ALA A 117 5.42 12.92 -7.18
N PHE A 118 5.75 12.33 -6.03
CA PHE A 118 6.10 10.93 -5.92
C PHE A 118 4.92 10.16 -5.32
N PHE A 119 4.59 9.05 -5.96
CA PHE A 119 3.58 8.11 -5.52
C PHE A 119 4.28 6.84 -5.07
N PHE A 120 3.97 6.40 -3.86
CA PHE A 120 4.51 5.20 -3.26
C PHE A 120 3.38 4.19 -3.15
N ARG A 121 3.61 2.99 -3.68
CA ARG A 121 2.62 1.92 -3.70
C ARG A 121 3.19 0.70 -3.01
N ASN A 122 2.53 0.31 -1.93
CA ASN A 122 2.83 -0.91 -1.19
C ASN A 122 1.70 -1.92 -1.40
N ILE A 123 2.06 -3.17 -1.67
CA ILE A 123 1.12 -4.27 -1.84
C ILE A 123 1.41 -5.31 -0.79
N PHE A 124 0.46 -5.50 0.11
CA PHE A 124 0.49 -6.60 1.04
C PHE A 124 -0.33 -7.74 0.47
N SER A 125 0.28 -8.91 0.32
CA SER A 125 -0.38 -10.13 -0.15
C SER A 125 -0.01 -11.31 0.72
N ASP A 126 -0.31 -11.22 2.01
CA ASP A 126 -0.30 -12.41 2.85
C ASP A 126 -1.73 -12.95 3.00
N LYS A 127 -1.78 -14.24 3.23
CA LYS A 127 -2.93 -14.92 3.77
C LYS A 127 -3.15 -14.37 5.18
N LEU A 128 -3.95 -13.30 5.30
CA LEU A 128 -4.69 -13.00 6.54
C LEU A 128 -5.59 -14.18 6.98
N ASN A 129 -5.53 -15.33 6.31
CA ASN A 129 -6.11 -16.64 6.62
C ASN A 129 -6.04 -17.08 8.08
N ALA A 130 -5.21 -16.44 8.92
CA ALA A 130 -5.23 -16.66 10.36
C ALA A 130 -6.47 -16.05 11.05
N LEU A 131 -7.32 -15.27 10.36
CA LEU A 131 -8.33 -14.43 10.99
C LEU A 131 -9.72 -14.53 10.31
N GLU A 132 -10.16 -15.74 9.93
CA GLU A 132 -11.62 -15.94 9.81
C GLU A 132 -12.24 -15.74 11.20
N TYR A 133 -13.17 -14.79 11.32
CA TYR A 133 -13.89 -14.53 12.55
C TYR A 133 -15.35 -14.98 12.43
N ASN A 134 -15.84 -15.68 13.44
CA ASN A 134 -17.24 -16.11 13.55
C ASN A 134 -17.97 -15.45 14.73
N ASP A 135 -17.27 -14.57 15.45
CA ASP A 135 -17.73 -13.89 16.66
C ASP A 135 -17.15 -12.47 16.75
N ASP A 136 -17.75 -11.64 17.61
CA ASP A 136 -17.40 -10.23 17.76
C ASP A 136 -15.98 -9.98 18.30
N VAL A 137 -15.47 -10.88 19.15
CA VAL A 137 -14.11 -10.73 19.73
C VAL A 137 -13.07 -10.94 18.63
N SER A 138 -13.24 -12.00 17.85
CA SER A 138 -12.39 -12.31 16.70
C SER A 138 -12.46 -11.21 15.62
N ARG A 139 -13.64 -10.61 15.39
CA ARG A 139 -13.80 -9.45 14.48
C ARG A 139 -13.00 -8.23 14.94
N ARG A 140 -13.05 -7.91 16.24
CA ARG A 140 -12.28 -6.77 16.80
C ARG A 140 -10.78 -7.00 16.68
N LEU A 141 -10.31 -8.23 16.95
CA LEU A 141 -8.91 -8.59 16.77
C LEU A 141 -8.50 -8.46 15.30
N PHE A 142 -9.34 -8.94 14.37
CA PHE A 142 -9.11 -8.78 12.94
C PHE A 142 -8.95 -7.31 12.55
N LEU A 143 -9.87 -6.43 12.98
CA LEU A 143 -9.80 -5.00 12.68
C LEU A 143 -8.56 -4.34 13.29
N SER A 144 -8.16 -4.75 14.50
CA SER A 144 -6.92 -4.26 15.13
C SER A 144 -5.68 -4.69 14.35
N ASN A 145 -5.64 -5.94 13.86
CA ASN A 145 -4.52 -6.42 13.05
C ASN A 145 -4.48 -5.71 11.69
N LEU A 146 -5.65 -5.53 11.06
CA LEU A 146 -5.79 -4.77 9.83
C LEU A 146 -5.26 -3.33 10.02
N LYS A 147 -5.64 -2.67 11.11
CA LYS A 147 -5.13 -1.34 11.50
C LYS A 147 -3.59 -1.30 11.51
N VAL A 148 -2.96 -2.26 12.19
CA VAL A 148 -1.49 -2.36 12.30
C VAL A 148 -0.85 -2.60 10.93
N VAL A 149 -1.40 -3.48 10.11
CA VAL A 149 -0.91 -3.74 8.75
C VAL A 149 -0.97 -2.49 7.89
N LEU A 150 -2.11 -1.78 7.88
CA LEU A 150 -2.27 -0.55 7.11
C LEU A 150 -1.26 0.53 7.54
N LEU A 151 -1.08 0.73 8.85
CA LEU A 151 -0.09 1.69 9.38
C LEU A 151 1.35 1.29 9.03
N GLY A 152 1.69 0.00 9.11
CA GLY A 152 3.00 -0.51 8.69
C GLY A 152 3.27 -0.24 7.22
N MET A 153 2.31 -0.52 6.35
CA MET A 153 2.44 -0.25 4.91
C MET A 153 2.56 1.25 4.60
N MET A 154 1.83 2.11 5.32
CA MET A 154 1.98 3.55 5.22
C MET A 154 3.38 3.98 5.66
N LEU A 155 3.88 3.48 6.79
CA LEU A 155 5.23 3.78 7.29
C LEU A 155 6.31 3.36 6.28
N GLU A 156 6.15 2.21 5.62
CA GLU A 156 7.05 1.76 4.56
C GLU A 156 7.05 2.71 3.34
N ASN A 157 5.90 3.30 3.00
CA ASN A 157 5.81 4.36 1.98
C ASN A 157 6.52 5.65 2.44
N TYR A 158 6.33 6.06 3.71
CA TYR A 158 7.02 7.24 4.28
C TYR A 158 8.54 7.06 4.30
N ASN A 159 9.05 5.89 4.68
CA ASN A 159 10.49 5.60 4.63
C ASN A 159 11.04 5.73 3.22
N CYS A 160 10.32 5.21 2.22
CA CYS A 160 10.71 5.34 0.82
C CYS A 160 10.70 6.80 0.34
N PHE A 161 9.83 7.65 0.89
CA PHE A 161 9.87 9.10 0.64
C PHE A 161 11.12 9.77 1.22
N TYR A 162 11.63 9.32 2.36
CA TYR A 162 12.92 9.80 2.88
C TYR A 162 14.09 9.43 1.96
N ASP A 163 14.09 8.21 1.40
CA ASP A 163 15.09 7.81 0.40
C ASP A 163 15.02 8.73 -0.84
N VAL A 164 13.82 9.05 -1.32
CA VAL A 164 13.63 10.03 -2.42
C VAL A 164 14.20 11.40 -2.06
N LYS A 165 13.96 11.87 -0.83
CA LYS A 165 14.48 13.16 -0.38
C LYS A 165 16.01 13.18 -0.41
N GLU A 166 16.64 12.13 0.10
CA GLU A 166 18.10 12.01 0.10
C GLU A 166 18.67 12.01 -1.32
N GLU A 167 18.11 11.19 -2.21
CA GLU A 167 18.57 11.10 -3.61
C GLU A 167 18.31 12.38 -4.41
N ALA A 168 17.17 13.05 -4.18
CA ALA A 168 16.87 14.34 -4.79
C ALA A 168 17.90 15.41 -4.35
N SER A 169 18.21 15.49 -3.06
CA SER A 169 19.19 16.46 -2.54
C SER A 169 20.59 16.24 -3.14
N LYS A 170 21.08 14.99 -3.22
CA LYS A 170 22.36 14.66 -3.85
C LYS A 170 22.43 15.13 -5.31
N LEU A 171 21.33 14.98 -6.05
CA LEU A 171 21.26 15.36 -7.45
C LEU A 171 21.27 16.89 -7.63
N CYS A 172 20.59 17.62 -6.76
CA CYS A 172 20.63 19.08 -6.74
C CYS A 172 22.02 19.63 -6.37
N GLU A 173 22.72 19.01 -5.42
CA GLU A 173 24.11 19.37 -5.07
C GLU A 173 25.07 19.19 -6.26
N ALA A 174 25.01 18.04 -6.93
CA ALA A 174 25.86 17.75 -8.09
C ALA A 174 25.66 18.77 -9.24
N LEU A 175 24.42 19.17 -9.52
CA LEU A 175 24.12 20.17 -10.56
C LEU A 175 24.67 21.56 -10.22
N ASN A 176 24.66 21.94 -8.94
CA ASN A 176 25.19 23.23 -8.49
C ASN A 176 26.71 23.30 -8.55
N ASP A 177 27.40 22.18 -8.37
CA ASP A 177 28.86 22.11 -8.47
C ASP A 177 29.37 22.10 -9.92
N GLU A 178 28.62 21.52 -10.87
CA GLU A 178 28.94 21.60 -12.31
C GLU A 178 28.71 23.01 -12.91
N SER A 179 28.03 23.89 -12.17
CA SER A 179 27.70 25.26 -12.60
C SER A 179 28.74 26.31 -12.19
N LYS A 180 29.82 25.91 -11.50
CA LYS A 180 30.93 26.77 -11.02
C LYS A 180 32.20 26.57 -11.82
#